data_AF-A0A9C5ZH10-F1
#
_entry.id   AF-A0A9C5ZH10-F1
#
_cell.length_a   1.000
_cell.length_b   1.000
_cell.length_c   1.000
_cell.angle_alpha   90.00
_cell.angle_beta   90.00
_cell.angle_gamma   90.00
#
_symmetry.space_group_name_H-M   'P 1'
#
loop_
_entity.id
_entity.type
_entity.pdbx_description
1 polymer ?
#
loop_
_entity_poly.entity_id
_entity_poly.type
_entity_poly.pdbx_seq_one_letter_code
_entity_poly.pdbx_strand_id
1 'polypeptide(L)'
;MPTSEVLVNKVIVHPLVLLSVVDHFNRMGKIGNQKRVVGVLLGCWRAKGVLDVSNSFAVPFDEDDKDKSVWFLDHDYLENMYGMFKKVNARERVVGWYHTGPKLHQNDIAINELIRRYCPNSVLVIIDAKPKDLGLPTEAYIAVEEVHDDGSPTSKTFEHVPSEIGAEEAEEVGVEHLLRDIKDTTVGSLSQKITNQLMGLKGLNAQLSDIKNYLTRVGDGKMPINYQIVYQLQDIFNLLPDITSDQFTETMYIKTNDQMLVVYLASMVRSIIALHNLINNKLTNRDAEEGKGKTEEKSKDNKDKENKETKDKKSEEKSDKSKDEPIGKSGKK
;
A
#
# COMPACT_ATOMS: atom_id res chain seq x y z
N MET A 1 -17.79 -16.60 26.77
CA MET A 1 -17.55 -17.25 25.45
C MET A 1 -16.06 -17.35 25.28
N PRO A 2 -15.52 -18.46 24.75
CA PRO A 2 -14.08 -18.63 24.69
C PRO A 2 -13.52 -17.55 23.77
N THR A 3 -12.74 -16.64 24.34
CA THR A 3 -11.97 -15.64 23.61
C THR A 3 -10.88 -16.40 22.88
N SER A 4 -11.18 -16.93 21.69
CA SER A 4 -10.11 -17.30 20.76
C SER A 4 -9.34 -16.02 20.48
N GLU A 5 -8.17 -15.90 21.08
CA GLU A 5 -7.14 -14.96 20.66
C GLU A 5 -6.86 -15.28 19.19
N VAL A 6 -7.40 -14.44 18.31
CA VAL A 6 -7.15 -14.58 16.87
C VAL A 6 -5.76 -14.00 16.69
N LEU A 7 -4.77 -14.87 16.51
CA LEU A 7 -3.41 -14.47 16.18
C LEU A 7 -3.43 -13.63 14.90
N VAL A 8 -2.98 -12.39 15.03
CA VAL A 8 -2.88 -11.43 13.93
C VAL A 8 -1.57 -11.66 13.23
N ASN A 9 -1.60 -12.27 12.04
CA ASN A 9 -0.39 -12.54 11.28
C ASN A 9 0.02 -11.35 10.41
N LYS A 10 -0.95 -10.53 10.02
CA LYS A 10 -0.74 -9.44 9.08
C LYS A 10 -1.79 -8.35 9.24
N VAL A 11 -1.37 -7.10 9.12
CA VAL A 11 -2.24 -5.93 9.13
C VAL A 11 -2.19 -5.25 7.77
N ILE A 12 -3.35 -5.04 7.16
CA ILE A 12 -3.51 -4.35 5.89
C ILE A 12 -4.17 -3.00 6.19
N VAL A 13 -3.45 -1.92 5.92
CA VAL A 13 -3.96 -0.56 6.11
C VAL A 13 -4.38 0.04 4.78
N HIS A 14 -5.62 0.50 4.68
CA HIS A 14 -6.12 1.16 3.47
C HIS A 14 -5.59 2.61 3.35
N PRO A 15 -5.30 3.11 2.13
CA PRO A 15 -4.85 4.49 1.91
C PRO A 15 -5.80 5.55 2.48
N LEU A 16 -7.11 5.26 2.56
CA LEU A 16 -8.11 6.16 3.14
C LEU A 16 -7.82 6.45 4.62
N VAL A 17 -7.36 5.46 5.38
CA VAL A 17 -6.96 5.61 6.79
C VAL A 17 -5.78 6.56 6.90
N LEU A 18 -4.76 6.40 6.05
CA LEU A 18 -3.58 7.27 6.03
C LEU A 18 -3.96 8.72 5.74
N LEU A 19 -4.85 8.94 4.76
CA LEU A 19 -5.33 10.27 4.43
C LEU A 19 -6.14 10.90 5.58
N SER A 20 -6.99 10.11 6.23
CA SER A 20 -7.77 10.54 7.40
C SER A 20 -6.88 10.95 8.58
N VAL A 21 -5.82 10.18 8.83
CA VAL A 21 -4.85 10.45 9.90
C VAL A 21 -4.06 11.72 9.62
N VAL A 22 -3.62 11.94 8.38
CA VAL A 22 -2.91 13.17 7.97
C VAL A 22 -3.84 14.38 8.04
N ASP A 23 -5.11 14.26 7.63
CA ASP A 23 -6.10 15.32 7.78
C ASP A 23 -6.32 15.66 9.27
N HIS A 24 -6.47 14.65 10.12
CA HIS A 24 -6.63 14.82 11.56
C HIS A 24 -5.42 15.54 12.18
N PHE A 25 -4.21 15.12 11.82
CA PHE A 25 -2.97 15.78 12.27
C PHE A 25 -2.92 17.25 11.84
N ASN A 26 -3.32 17.57 10.61
CA ASN A 26 -3.35 18.95 10.12
C ASN A 26 -4.42 19.82 10.81
N ARG A 27 -5.58 19.26 11.17
CA ARG A 27 -6.61 19.98 11.94
C ARG A 27 -6.12 20.34 13.33
N MET A 28 -5.47 19.41 14.02
CA MET A 28 -4.89 19.65 15.34
C MET A 28 -3.70 20.62 15.27
N GLY A 29 -2.89 20.54 14.20
CA GLY A 29 -1.79 21.47 13.96
C GLY A 29 -2.20 22.94 13.85
N LYS A 30 -3.42 23.24 13.38
CA LYS A 30 -3.97 24.62 13.32
C LYS A 30 -4.36 25.18 14.69
N ILE A 31 -4.62 24.30 15.67
CA ILE A 31 -5.04 24.66 17.03
C ILE A 31 -3.81 24.99 17.92
N GLY A 32 -2.60 24.89 17.37
CA GLY A 32 -1.35 25.28 18.03
C GLY A 32 -0.71 24.19 18.89
N ASN A 33 -1.34 23.02 18.96
CA ASN A 33 -0.82 21.85 19.67
C ASN A 33 -0.31 20.81 18.66
N GLN A 34 1.00 20.75 18.42
CA GLN A 34 1.61 19.59 17.74
C GLN A 34 1.75 18.41 18.71
N LYS A 35 0.63 18.03 19.33
CA LYS A 35 0.57 16.86 20.21
C LYS A 35 0.33 15.60 19.39
N ARG A 36 0.77 14.48 19.95
CA ARG A 36 0.41 13.16 19.45
C ARG A 36 -1.11 13.05 19.38
N VAL A 37 -1.59 12.55 18.27
CA VAL A 37 -3.01 12.40 18.02
C VAL A 37 -3.38 10.93 18.10
N VAL A 38 -4.45 10.61 18.81
CA VAL A 38 -4.97 9.24 18.95
C VAL A 38 -6.30 9.13 18.23
N GLY A 39 -6.54 7.97 17.61
CA GLY A 39 -7.85 7.67 17.05
C GLY A 39 -8.11 6.17 17.02
N VAL A 40 -9.35 5.82 16.71
CA VAL A 40 -9.82 4.44 16.70
C VAL A 40 -9.79 3.91 15.27
N LEU A 41 -9.34 2.67 15.13
CA LEU A 41 -9.32 1.95 13.87
C LEU A 41 -10.57 1.09 13.75
N LEU A 42 -11.21 1.23 12.60
CA LEU A 42 -12.36 0.44 12.18
C LEU A 42 -11.94 -0.46 11.03
N GLY A 43 -12.43 -1.70 11.08
CA GLY A 43 -12.02 -2.68 10.12
C GLY A 43 -12.82 -3.96 10.21
N CYS A 44 -12.35 -4.95 9.46
CA CYS A 44 -12.90 -6.28 9.48
C CYS A 44 -11.78 -7.32 9.55
N TRP A 45 -12.08 -8.43 10.23
CA TRP A 45 -11.19 -9.57 10.31
C TRP A 45 -11.44 -10.47 9.10
N ARG A 46 -10.44 -10.65 8.25
CA ARG A 46 -10.49 -11.65 7.18
C ARG A 46 -10.19 -13.04 7.71
N ALA A 47 -10.56 -14.05 6.93
CA ALA A 47 -10.12 -15.42 7.17
C ALA A 47 -8.59 -15.49 7.20
N LYS A 48 -8.03 -16.38 8.04
CA LYS A 48 -6.58 -16.63 8.24
C LYS A 48 -5.81 -15.59 9.08
N GLY A 49 -6.49 -14.81 9.93
CA GLY A 49 -5.80 -13.92 10.88
C GLY A 49 -5.18 -12.67 10.22
N VAL A 50 -5.76 -12.24 9.11
CA VAL A 50 -5.41 -10.98 8.43
C VAL A 50 -6.40 -9.91 8.89
N LEU A 51 -5.87 -8.80 9.38
CA LEU A 51 -6.66 -7.65 9.81
C LEU A 51 -6.71 -6.61 8.68
N ASP A 52 -7.90 -6.32 8.16
CA ASP A 52 -8.09 -5.19 7.25
C ASP A 52 -8.57 -3.97 8.03
N VAL A 53 -7.84 -2.87 7.89
CA VAL A 53 -8.18 -1.57 8.43
C VAL A 53 -8.73 -0.72 7.30
N SER A 54 -10.05 -0.60 7.25
CA SER A 54 -10.77 0.11 6.18
C SER A 54 -10.99 1.58 6.51
N ASN A 55 -11.29 1.89 7.78
CA ASN A 55 -11.67 3.24 8.17
C ASN A 55 -11.09 3.60 9.54
N SER A 56 -11.07 4.89 9.85
CA SER A 56 -10.56 5.39 11.11
C SER A 56 -11.20 6.72 11.46
N PHE A 57 -11.43 6.95 12.74
CA PHE A 57 -11.89 8.25 13.22
C PHE A 57 -11.05 8.75 14.39
N ALA A 58 -10.98 10.08 14.46
CA ALA A 58 -10.34 10.84 15.51
C ALA A 58 -11.08 10.70 16.83
N VAL A 59 -10.38 10.52 17.95
CA VAL A 59 -10.98 10.70 19.29
C VAL A 59 -10.28 11.88 19.96
N PRO A 60 -11.01 12.80 20.62
CA PRO A 60 -10.40 13.84 21.43
C PRO A 60 -9.48 13.21 22.48
N PHE A 61 -8.19 13.51 22.35
CA PHE A 61 -7.14 12.97 23.20
C PHE A 61 -6.23 14.11 23.63
N ASP A 62 -6.03 14.22 24.94
CA ASP A 62 -5.10 15.18 25.53
C ASP A 62 -4.12 14.44 26.43
N GLU A 63 -2.85 14.75 26.23
CA GLU A 63 -1.74 14.30 27.08
C GLU A 63 -1.08 15.53 27.69
N ASP A 64 -0.73 15.46 28.96
CA ASP A 64 0.08 16.51 29.58
C ASP A 64 1.56 16.35 29.17
N ASP A 65 2.19 17.47 28.82
CA ASP A 65 3.59 17.49 28.37
C ASP A 65 4.56 17.28 29.55
N LYS A 66 4.13 17.63 30.77
CA LYS A 66 4.93 17.52 31.99
C LYS A 66 4.82 16.12 32.60
N ASP A 67 3.60 15.66 32.83
CA ASP A 67 3.32 14.34 33.39
C ASP A 67 2.70 13.43 32.33
N LYS A 68 3.57 12.68 31.65
CA LYS A 68 3.16 11.75 30.59
C LYS A 68 2.14 10.71 31.08
N SER A 69 2.14 10.35 32.36
CA SER A 69 1.18 9.38 32.90
C SER A 69 -0.26 9.88 32.94
N VAL A 70 -0.50 11.18 32.80
CA VAL A 70 -1.85 11.78 32.80
C VAL A 70 -2.28 12.01 31.37
N TRP A 71 -3.26 11.22 30.93
CA TRP A 71 -3.89 11.33 29.62
C TRP A 71 -5.39 11.23 29.75
N PHE A 72 -6.09 11.87 28.81
CA PHE A 72 -7.54 11.87 28.73
C PHE A 72 -8.00 11.30 27.39
N LEU A 73 -8.94 10.37 27.44
CA LEU A 73 -9.61 9.80 26.27
C LEU A 73 -11.11 9.79 26.52
N ASP A 74 -11.86 10.39 25.59
CA ASP A 74 -13.32 10.45 25.69
C ASP A 74 -13.97 9.13 25.23
N HIS A 75 -14.50 8.40 26.21
CA HIS A 75 -15.21 7.14 26.01
C HIS A 75 -16.62 7.30 25.44
N ASP A 76 -17.33 8.34 25.85
CA ASP A 76 -18.71 8.57 25.43
C ASP A 76 -18.73 8.96 23.95
N TYR A 77 -17.75 9.77 23.54
CA TYR A 77 -17.53 10.06 22.12
C TYR A 77 -17.27 8.79 21.30
N LEU A 78 -16.41 7.89 21.80
CA LEU A 78 -16.09 6.62 21.13
C LEU A 78 -17.35 5.76 20.93
N GLU A 79 -18.17 5.58 21.97
CA GLU A 79 -19.36 4.74 21.90
C GLU A 79 -20.44 5.34 20.98
N ASN A 80 -20.66 6.66 21.06
CA ASN A 80 -21.61 7.35 20.20
C ASN A 80 -21.18 7.31 18.72
N MET A 81 -19.92 7.60 18.42
CA MET A 81 -19.39 7.53 17.05
C MET A 81 -19.39 6.11 16.52
N TYR A 82 -18.97 5.13 17.32
CA TYR A 82 -19.03 3.72 16.94
C TYR A 82 -20.48 3.30 16.64
N GLY A 83 -21.45 3.74 17.45
CA GLY A 83 -22.86 3.52 17.21
C GLY A 83 -23.36 4.12 15.89
N MET A 84 -22.84 5.27 15.46
CA MET A 84 -23.15 5.86 14.15
C MET A 84 -22.51 5.08 13.00
N PHE A 85 -21.22 4.76 13.09
CA PHE A 85 -20.52 3.98 12.05
C PHE A 85 -21.15 2.59 11.87
N LYS A 86 -21.56 1.94 12.96
CA LYS A 86 -22.25 0.65 12.91
C LYS A 86 -23.63 0.71 12.24
N LYS A 87 -24.31 1.87 12.28
CA LYS A 87 -25.57 2.10 11.56
C LYS A 87 -25.34 2.28 10.06
N VAL A 88 -24.23 2.90 9.66
CA VAL A 88 -23.87 3.10 8.25
C VAL A 88 -23.33 1.81 7.63
N ASN A 89 -22.43 1.13 8.34
CA ASN A 89 -21.83 -0.12 7.91
C ASN A 89 -21.79 -1.13 9.06
N ALA A 90 -22.65 -2.16 8.99
CA ALA A 90 -22.72 -3.20 10.02
C ALA A 90 -21.52 -4.17 10.01
N ARG A 91 -20.70 -4.17 8.94
CA ARG A 91 -19.52 -5.04 8.83
C ARG A 91 -18.31 -4.47 9.58
N GLU A 92 -18.24 -3.15 9.71
CA GLU A 92 -17.14 -2.49 10.41
C GLU A 92 -17.25 -2.68 11.93
N ARG A 93 -16.13 -3.10 12.52
CA ARG A 93 -15.98 -3.20 13.96
C ARG A 93 -14.74 -2.43 14.37
N VAL A 94 -14.69 -2.04 15.64
CA VAL A 94 -13.43 -1.59 16.22
C VAL A 94 -12.45 -2.75 16.16
N VAL A 95 -11.25 -2.49 15.68
CA VAL A 95 -10.17 -3.49 15.54
C VAL A 95 -8.92 -3.11 16.31
N GLY A 96 -8.82 -1.83 16.68
CA GLY A 96 -7.67 -1.31 17.39
C GLY A 96 -7.69 0.21 17.39
N TRP A 97 -6.50 0.78 17.50
CA TRP A 97 -6.32 2.22 17.55
C TRP A 97 -5.00 2.59 16.88
N TYR A 98 -4.92 3.86 16.49
CA TYR A 98 -3.70 4.42 15.93
C TYR A 98 -3.27 5.61 16.76
N HIS A 99 -1.99 5.91 16.71
CA HIS A 99 -1.49 7.21 17.14
C HIS A 99 -0.48 7.79 16.15
N THR A 100 -0.47 9.11 16.05
CA THR A 100 0.52 9.86 15.27
C THR A 100 1.70 10.22 16.19
N GLY A 101 2.77 9.45 16.12
CA GLY A 101 3.95 9.70 16.95
C GLY A 101 5.14 8.90 16.45
N PRO A 102 6.36 9.47 16.46
CA PRO A 102 7.49 8.81 15.82
C PRO A 102 8.02 7.60 16.62
N LYS A 103 7.62 7.44 17.89
CA LYS A 103 8.05 6.36 18.80
C LYS A 103 6.94 5.98 19.78
N LEU A 104 6.96 4.73 20.23
CA LEU A 104 6.13 4.25 21.35
C LEU A 104 6.47 4.98 22.66
N HIS A 105 5.45 5.17 23.48
CA HIS A 105 5.51 5.69 24.83
C HIS A 105 5.02 4.66 25.83
N GLN A 106 5.48 4.76 27.09
CA GLN A 106 5.04 3.85 28.16
C GLN A 106 3.51 3.89 28.38
N ASN A 107 2.89 5.04 28.11
CA ASN A 107 1.45 5.24 28.25
C ASN A 107 0.61 4.38 27.30
N ASP A 108 1.21 3.94 26.18
CA ASP A 108 0.50 3.20 25.13
C ASP A 108 0.00 1.86 25.65
N ILE A 109 0.67 1.28 26.65
CA ILE A 109 0.22 0.07 27.33
C ILE A 109 -1.11 0.32 28.07
N ALA A 110 -1.20 1.45 28.79
CA ALA A 110 -2.40 1.81 29.54
C ALA A 110 -3.57 2.17 28.61
N ILE A 111 -3.29 2.91 27.53
CA ILE A 111 -4.28 3.23 26.49
C ILE A 111 -4.77 1.95 25.82
N ASN A 112 -3.87 1.02 25.51
CA ASN A 112 -4.25 -0.23 24.88
C ASN A 112 -5.12 -1.11 25.79
N GLU A 113 -4.84 -1.15 27.10
CA GLU A 113 -5.66 -1.90 28.06
C GLU A 113 -7.08 -1.35 28.17
N LEU A 114 -7.22 -0.03 28.08
CA LEU A 114 -8.52 0.64 28.03
C LEU A 114 -9.33 0.22 26.79
N ILE A 115 -8.69 0.21 25.63
CA ILE A 115 -9.31 -0.16 24.35
C ILE A 115 -9.58 -1.66 24.27
N ARG A 116 -8.79 -2.47 24.99
CA ARG A 116 -8.97 -3.92 25.09
C ARG A 116 -10.33 -4.32 25.68
N ARG A 117 -10.95 -3.43 26.47
CA ARG A 117 -12.33 -3.61 26.98
C ARG A 117 -13.36 -3.65 25.85
N TYR A 118 -13.14 -2.88 24.79
CA TYR A 118 -14.01 -2.87 23.61
C TYR A 118 -13.62 -3.97 22.62
N CYS A 119 -12.32 -4.29 22.52
CA CYS A 119 -11.78 -5.24 21.54
C CYS A 119 -10.68 -6.11 22.14
N PRO A 120 -10.91 -7.42 22.35
CA PRO A 120 -9.91 -8.29 22.98
C PRO A 120 -8.59 -8.39 22.20
N ASN A 121 -8.66 -8.27 20.87
CA ASN A 121 -7.51 -8.32 19.94
C ASN A 121 -7.18 -6.92 19.41
N SER A 122 -7.00 -5.95 20.31
CA SER A 122 -6.66 -4.57 19.95
C SER A 122 -5.26 -4.50 19.34
N VAL A 123 -5.17 -3.97 18.11
CA VAL A 123 -3.91 -3.69 17.42
C VAL A 123 -3.59 -2.20 17.53
N LEU A 124 -2.34 -1.89 17.84
CA LEU A 124 -1.81 -0.54 17.77
C LEU A 124 -1.15 -0.33 16.40
N VAL A 125 -1.55 0.70 15.66
CA VAL A 125 -0.86 1.10 14.43
C VAL A 125 -0.25 2.49 14.61
N ILE A 126 1.07 2.55 14.45
CA ILE A 126 1.79 3.81 14.43
C ILE A 126 1.84 4.30 13.00
N ILE A 127 1.34 5.52 12.81
CA ILE A 127 1.31 6.17 11.51
C ILE A 127 2.15 7.44 11.62
N ASP A 128 3.20 7.52 10.81
CA ASP A 128 4.01 8.74 10.75
C ASP A 128 3.29 9.80 9.92
N ALA A 129 2.95 10.92 10.55
CA ALA A 129 2.34 12.05 9.88
C ALA A 129 3.36 12.83 9.02
N LYS A 130 4.67 12.64 9.25
CA LYS A 130 5.72 13.25 8.45
C LYS A 130 6.19 12.23 7.40
N PRO A 131 6.17 12.59 6.11
CA PRO A 131 6.65 11.68 5.07
C PRO A 131 8.15 11.41 5.29
N LYS A 132 8.49 10.15 5.50
CA LYS A 132 9.87 9.66 5.46
C LYS A 132 10.21 9.30 4.02
N ASP A 133 11.44 9.57 3.60
CA ASP A 133 11.90 9.33 2.22
C ASP A 133 11.92 7.84 1.82
N LEU A 134 11.87 6.91 2.79
CA LEU A 134 11.98 5.49 2.53
C LEU A 134 11.24 4.64 3.58
N GLY A 135 10.50 3.64 3.11
CA GLY A 135 9.78 2.68 3.95
C GLY A 135 8.27 2.89 3.98
N LEU A 136 7.57 1.90 4.56
CA LEU A 136 6.13 2.01 4.85
C LEU A 136 5.96 2.95 6.05
N PRO A 137 5.11 3.98 5.99
CA PRO A 137 4.88 4.90 7.12
C PRO A 137 4.01 4.29 8.24
N THR A 138 3.76 2.97 8.18
CA THR A 138 2.86 2.23 9.06
C THR A 138 3.61 1.11 9.76
N GLU A 139 3.60 1.11 11.08
CA GLU A 139 4.12 0.03 11.90
C GLU A 139 2.97 -0.49 12.76
N ALA A 140 2.73 -1.80 12.73
CA ALA A 140 1.68 -2.42 13.53
C ALA A 140 2.29 -3.19 14.70
N TYR A 141 1.63 -3.08 15.85
CA TYR A 141 2.06 -3.68 17.11
C TYR A 141 0.89 -4.36 17.80
N ILE A 142 1.16 -5.50 18.42
CA ILE A 142 0.22 -6.22 19.27
C ILE A 142 0.77 -6.30 20.69
N ALA A 143 -0.09 -6.12 21.69
CA ALA A 143 0.34 -6.26 23.08
C ALA A 143 0.37 -7.74 23.46
N VAL A 144 1.55 -8.22 23.83
CA VAL A 144 1.80 -9.58 24.30
C VAL A 144 2.34 -9.50 25.73
N GLU A 145 1.90 -10.44 26.56
CA GLU A 145 2.47 -10.63 27.89
C GLU A 145 3.66 -11.57 27.76
N GLU A 146 4.87 -11.00 27.69
CA GLU A 146 6.09 -11.78 27.64
C GLU A 146 6.54 -12.12 29.07
N VAL A 147 6.76 -13.41 29.31
CA VAL A 147 7.50 -13.88 30.48
C VAL A 147 8.97 -13.80 30.11
N HIS A 148 9.69 -12.87 30.72
CA HIS A 148 11.14 -12.80 30.53
C HIS A 148 11.82 -14.01 31.22
N ASP A 149 12.74 -14.65 30.51
CA ASP A 149 13.54 -15.77 31.03
C ASP A 149 14.52 -15.33 32.15
N ASP A 150 14.69 -14.02 32.33
CA ASP A 150 15.50 -13.37 33.37
C ASP A 150 14.83 -13.35 34.76
N GLY A 151 13.65 -13.99 34.90
CA GLY A 151 12.91 -14.05 36.17
C GLY A 151 12.28 -12.73 36.62
N SER A 152 12.26 -11.72 35.76
CA SER A 152 11.51 -10.48 36.00
C SER A 152 10.00 -10.71 35.87
N PRO A 153 9.16 -9.89 36.55
CA PRO A 153 7.71 -10.01 36.47
C PRO A 153 7.23 -9.91 35.01
N THR A 154 6.14 -10.62 34.70
CA THR A 154 5.44 -10.52 33.40
C THR A 154 5.21 -9.06 33.04
N SER A 155 5.84 -8.62 31.95
CA SER A 155 5.67 -7.28 31.40
C SER A 155 4.84 -7.37 30.12
N LYS A 156 3.93 -6.41 29.94
CA LYS A 156 3.20 -6.25 28.68
C LYS A 156 4.11 -5.50 27.72
N THR A 157 4.60 -6.19 26.69
CA THR A 157 5.42 -5.62 25.64
C THR A 157 4.62 -5.55 24.34
N PHE A 158 5.08 -4.72 23.41
CA PHE A 158 4.50 -4.62 22.08
C PHE A 158 5.38 -5.40 21.11
N GLU A 159 4.81 -6.43 20.50
CA GLU A 159 5.46 -7.19 19.43
C GLU A 159 5.05 -6.60 18.08
N HIS A 160 6.02 -6.45 17.18
CA HIS A 160 5.77 -5.91 15.84
C HIS A 160 5.11 -6.98 14.94
N VAL A 161 4.00 -6.60 14.32
CA VAL A 161 3.28 -7.43 13.33
C VAL A 161 3.54 -6.87 11.93
N PRO A 162 3.81 -7.71 10.91
CA PRO A 162 3.97 -7.25 9.53
C PRO A 162 2.78 -6.41 9.04
N SER A 163 3.07 -5.18 8.62
CA SER A 163 2.11 -4.25 8.04
C SER A 163 2.31 -4.12 6.53
N GLU A 164 1.22 -4.06 5.78
CA GLU A 164 1.22 -3.66 4.37
C GLU A 164 0.12 -2.65 4.08
N ILE A 165 0.29 -1.90 3.00
CA ILE A 165 -0.75 -1.01 2.48
C ILE A 165 -1.49 -1.77 1.38
N GLY A 166 -2.77 -2.05 1.59
CA GLY A 166 -3.65 -2.66 0.59
C GLY A 166 -4.74 -1.68 0.20
N ALA A 167 -5.19 -1.71 -1.05
CA ALA A 167 -6.28 -0.86 -1.53
C ALA A 167 -7.46 -1.73 -1.98
N GLU A 168 -8.67 -1.21 -1.82
CA GLU A 168 -9.86 -1.75 -2.48
C GLU A 168 -9.97 -1.22 -3.92
N GLU A 169 -10.65 -1.91 -4.83
CA GLU A 169 -10.77 -1.54 -6.25
C GLU A 169 -11.27 -0.09 -6.43
N ALA A 170 -12.24 0.34 -5.63
CA ALA A 170 -12.74 1.71 -5.67
C ALA A 170 -11.70 2.75 -5.21
N GLU A 171 -10.87 2.39 -4.21
CA GLU A 171 -9.80 3.26 -3.71
C GLU A 171 -8.62 3.30 -4.69
N GLU A 172 -8.29 2.19 -5.34
CA GLU A 172 -7.21 2.09 -6.31
C GLU A 172 -7.41 3.07 -7.46
N VAL A 173 -8.63 3.12 -8.03
CA VAL A 173 -8.98 4.08 -9.08
C VAL A 173 -8.87 5.53 -8.60
N GLY A 174 -9.28 5.80 -7.35
CA GLY A 174 -9.19 7.13 -6.75
C GLY A 174 -7.74 7.58 -6.54
N VAL A 175 -6.90 6.70 -5.99
CA VAL A 175 -5.48 6.95 -5.74
C VAL A 175 -4.72 7.08 -7.07
N GLU A 176 -5.01 6.24 -8.05
CA GLU A 176 -4.41 6.33 -9.38
C GLU A 176 -4.72 7.68 -10.03
N HIS A 177 -5.97 8.14 -9.94
CA HIS A 177 -6.36 9.44 -10.46
C HIS A 177 -5.59 10.60 -9.80
N LEU A 178 -5.44 10.57 -8.47
CA LEU A 178 -4.69 11.57 -7.72
C LEU A 178 -3.19 11.56 -8.02
N LEU A 179 -2.64 10.38 -8.36
CA LEU A 179 -1.22 10.20 -8.64
C LEU A 179 -0.86 10.40 -10.12
N ARG A 180 -1.81 10.73 -11.00
CA ARG A 180 -1.55 10.92 -12.43
C ARG A 180 -0.49 11.99 -12.72
N ASP A 181 -0.39 12.99 -11.85
CA ASP A 181 0.57 14.09 -11.98
C ASP A 181 1.97 13.77 -11.41
N ILE A 182 2.09 12.70 -10.61
CA ILE A 182 3.32 12.32 -9.88
C ILE A 182 3.93 11.03 -10.45
N LYS A 183 3.09 10.07 -10.86
CA LYS A 183 3.56 8.83 -11.47
C LYS A 183 3.90 9.07 -12.94
N ASP A 184 5.19 9.16 -13.22
CA ASP A 184 5.73 8.92 -14.56
C ASP A 184 5.42 7.47 -14.98
N THR A 185 4.24 7.27 -15.56
CA THR A 185 3.81 6.02 -16.21
C THR A 185 4.68 5.68 -17.43
N THR A 186 5.59 6.58 -17.81
CA THR A 186 6.57 6.46 -18.88
C THR A 186 7.85 5.74 -18.45
N VAL A 187 8.05 5.45 -17.15
CA VAL A 187 9.22 4.72 -16.67
C VAL A 187 9.11 3.25 -17.09
N GLY A 188 9.94 2.85 -18.06
CA GLY A 188 10.00 1.47 -18.55
C GLY A 188 10.29 0.46 -17.43
N SER A 189 9.88 -0.80 -17.65
CA SER A 189 10.00 -1.89 -16.67
C SER A 189 11.42 -2.12 -16.14
N LEU A 190 12.45 -1.82 -16.94
CA LEU A 190 13.85 -1.89 -16.53
C LEU A 190 14.19 -0.82 -15.49
N SER A 191 13.83 0.43 -15.74
CA SER A 191 14.09 1.54 -14.83
C SER A 191 13.39 1.33 -13.49
N GLN A 192 12.14 0.82 -13.49
CA GLN A 192 11.45 0.44 -12.25
C GLN A 192 12.20 -0.66 -11.48
N LYS A 193 12.70 -1.70 -12.14
CA LYS A 193 13.49 -2.76 -11.48
C LYS A 193 14.78 -2.22 -10.86
N ILE A 194 15.50 -1.33 -11.57
CA ILE A 194 16.72 -0.70 -11.06
C ILE A 194 16.40 0.17 -9.85
N THR A 195 15.33 0.98 -9.93
CA THR A 195 14.86 1.79 -8.80
C THR A 195 14.51 0.91 -7.60
N ASN A 196 13.82 -0.21 -7.80
CA ASN A 196 13.50 -1.15 -6.72
C ASN A 196 14.75 -1.76 -6.08
N GLN A 197 15.76 -2.14 -6.86
CA GLN A 197 17.04 -2.62 -6.32
C GLN A 197 17.76 -1.54 -5.52
N LEU A 198 17.80 -0.30 -6.02
CA LEU A 198 18.43 0.82 -5.34
C LEU A 198 17.69 1.20 -4.06
N MET A 199 16.37 1.22 -4.08
CA MET A 199 15.52 1.43 -2.90
C MET A 199 15.71 0.30 -1.88
N GLY A 200 15.78 -0.95 -2.32
CA GLY A 200 16.07 -2.10 -1.46
C GLY A 200 17.42 -1.99 -0.75
N LEU A 201 18.47 -1.58 -1.48
CA LEU A 201 19.80 -1.37 -0.90
C LEU A 201 19.81 -0.21 0.12
N LYS A 202 19.12 0.90 -0.19
CA LYS A 202 18.96 2.01 0.75
C LYS A 202 18.21 1.59 2.01
N GLY A 203 17.16 0.78 1.87
CA GLY A 203 16.40 0.22 2.99
C GLY A 203 17.25 -0.68 3.88
N LEU A 204 18.02 -1.58 3.26
CA LEU A 204 18.95 -2.45 3.98
C LEU A 204 20.00 -1.63 4.74
N ASN A 205 20.57 -0.60 4.13
CA ASN A 205 21.54 0.27 4.80
C ASN A 205 20.95 0.99 6.03
N ALA A 206 19.70 1.48 5.92
CA ALA A 206 19.00 2.09 7.06
C ALA A 206 18.82 1.08 8.20
N GLN A 207 18.32 -0.12 7.89
CA GLN A 207 18.15 -1.20 8.88
C GLN A 207 19.47 -1.61 9.54
N LEU A 208 20.56 -1.74 8.76
CA LEU A 208 21.88 -2.08 9.28
C LEU A 208 22.42 -0.98 10.22
N SER A 209 22.17 0.28 9.88
CA SER A 209 22.50 1.43 10.71
C SER A 209 21.73 1.41 12.04
N ASP A 210 20.45 1.05 12.01
CA ASP A 210 19.63 0.92 13.21
C ASP A 210 20.09 -0.23 14.12
N ILE A 211 20.43 -1.39 13.54
CA ILE A 211 21.04 -2.51 14.28
C ILE A 211 22.35 -2.07 14.94
N LYS A 212 23.22 -1.38 14.19
CA LYS A 212 24.48 -0.83 14.74
C LYS A 212 24.22 0.14 15.89
N ASN A 213 23.26 1.04 15.74
CA ASN A 213 22.90 2.00 16.78
C ASN A 213 22.36 1.31 18.04
N TYR A 214 21.55 0.25 17.89
CA TYR A 214 21.09 -0.58 18.99
C TYR A 214 22.25 -1.26 19.72
N LEU A 215 23.13 -1.97 19.00
CA LEU A 215 24.27 -2.66 19.58
C LEU A 215 25.25 -1.69 20.27
N THR A 216 25.44 -0.49 19.72
CA THR A 216 26.28 0.54 20.35
C THR A 216 25.67 1.00 21.67
N ARG A 217 24.35 1.21 21.73
CA ARG A 217 23.66 1.62 22.97
C ARG A 217 23.67 0.55 24.05
N VAL A 218 23.58 -0.72 23.63
CA VAL A 218 23.66 -1.87 24.52
C VAL A 218 25.09 -2.04 25.05
N GLY A 219 26.11 -1.88 24.19
CA GLY A 219 27.52 -1.92 24.58
C GLY A 219 27.91 -0.80 25.54
N ASP A 220 27.34 0.40 25.37
CA ASP A 220 27.48 1.54 26.29
C ASP A 220 26.73 1.36 27.63
N GLY A 221 25.90 0.32 27.78
CA GLY A 221 25.10 0.06 28.98
C GLY A 221 23.90 1.00 29.18
N LYS A 222 23.47 1.75 28.16
CA LYS A 222 22.35 2.70 28.24
C LYS A 222 20.97 2.04 28.20
N MET A 223 20.89 0.79 27.73
CA MET A 223 19.64 0.06 27.53
C MET A 223 19.83 -1.40 27.95
N PRO A 224 18.84 -2.03 28.62
CA PRO A 224 18.88 -3.45 28.92
C PRO A 224 18.94 -4.29 27.65
N ILE A 225 19.67 -5.41 27.72
CA ILE A 225 19.84 -6.34 26.61
C ILE A 225 18.52 -7.09 26.39
N ASN A 226 18.02 -7.10 25.16
CA ASN A 226 16.98 -8.05 24.77
C ASN A 226 17.65 -9.26 24.12
N TYR A 227 17.67 -10.39 24.83
CA TYR A 227 18.33 -11.61 24.39
C TYR A 227 17.76 -12.15 23.07
N GLN A 228 16.45 -11.98 22.82
CA GLN A 228 15.80 -12.46 21.60
C GLN A 228 16.38 -11.80 20.35
N ILE A 229 16.62 -10.49 20.40
CA ILE A 229 17.21 -9.74 19.29
C ILE A 229 18.64 -10.19 19.04
N VAL A 230 19.41 -10.45 20.09
CA VAL A 230 20.80 -10.91 19.98
C VAL A 230 20.88 -12.30 19.36
N TYR A 231 19.98 -13.22 19.74
CA TYR A 231 19.92 -14.55 19.14
C TYR A 231 19.56 -14.48 17.65
N GLN A 232 18.56 -13.68 17.28
CA GLN A 232 18.23 -13.48 15.87
C GLN A 232 19.39 -12.86 15.08
N LEU A 233 20.12 -11.90 15.65
CA LEU A 233 21.31 -11.34 15.02
C LEU A 233 22.42 -12.37 14.84
N GLN A 234 22.63 -13.25 15.81
CA GLN A 234 23.60 -14.34 15.70
C GLN A 234 23.21 -15.32 14.58
N ASP A 235 21.94 -15.67 14.47
CA ASP A 235 21.43 -16.51 13.39
C ASP A 235 21.64 -15.85 12.01
N ILE A 236 21.43 -14.53 11.90
CA ILE A 236 21.69 -13.77 10.66
C ILE A 236 23.17 -13.89 10.25
N PHE A 237 24.10 -13.80 11.20
CA PHE A 237 25.53 -13.98 10.91
C PHE A 237 25.88 -15.41 10.53
N ASN A 238 25.25 -16.41 11.16
CA ASN A 238 25.47 -17.81 10.83
C ASN A 238 24.91 -18.22 9.46
N LEU A 239 23.83 -17.55 9.02
CA LEU A 239 23.19 -17.78 7.73
C LEU A 239 23.86 -17.03 6.58
N LEU A 240 24.86 -16.19 6.86
CA LEU A 240 25.52 -15.39 5.83
C LEU A 240 26.29 -16.34 4.90
N PRO A 241 25.94 -16.39 3.60
CA PRO A 241 26.50 -17.36 2.68
C PRO A 241 27.97 -17.05 2.39
N ASP A 242 28.81 -18.08 2.38
CA ASP A 242 30.19 -17.95 1.95
C ASP A 242 30.28 -17.82 0.42
N ILE A 243 30.39 -16.58 -0.03
CA ILE A 243 30.51 -16.20 -1.44
C ILE A 243 31.84 -16.61 -2.07
N THR A 244 32.83 -17.04 -1.27
CA THR A 244 34.16 -17.42 -1.77
C THR A 244 34.26 -18.88 -2.15
N SER A 245 33.19 -19.66 -1.96
CA SER A 245 33.16 -21.06 -2.36
C SER A 245 33.27 -21.25 -3.88
N ASP A 246 34.19 -22.11 -4.31
CA ASP A 246 34.45 -22.39 -5.74
C ASP A 246 33.18 -22.89 -6.47
N GLN A 247 32.36 -23.70 -5.78
CA GLN A 247 31.09 -24.21 -6.33
C GLN A 247 30.09 -23.09 -6.63
N PHE A 248 30.02 -22.06 -5.77
CA PHE A 248 29.15 -20.92 -5.99
C PHE A 248 29.63 -20.09 -7.18
N THR A 249 30.93 -19.90 -7.31
CA THR A 249 31.54 -19.16 -8.43
C THR A 249 31.31 -19.87 -9.76
N GLU A 250 31.52 -21.18 -9.84
CA GLU A 250 31.24 -21.97 -11.05
C GLU A 250 29.75 -21.91 -11.42
N THR A 251 28.85 -22.09 -10.44
CA THR A 251 27.41 -22.02 -10.67
C THR A 251 26.97 -20.62 -11.14
N MET A 252 27.56 -19.58 -10.57
CA MET A 252 27.29 -18.19 -10.95
C MET A 252 27.77 -17.90 -12.38
N TYR A 253 28.91 -18.43 -12.80
CA TYR A 253 29.40 -18.30 -14.18
C TYR A 253 28.47 -18.99 -15.17
N ILE A 254 28.03 -20.23 -14.88
CA ILE A 254 27.09 -20.95 -15.74
C ILE A 254 25.78 -20.15 -15.89
N LYS A 255 25.22 -19.66 -14.77
CA LYS A 255 23.99 -18.87 -14.80
C LYS A 255 24.13 -17.53 -15.51
N THR A 256 25.27 -16.87 -15.36
CA THR A 256 25.55 -15.61 -16.07
C THR A 256 25.66 -15.84 -17.56
N ASN A 257 26.30 -16.94 -17.98
CA ASN A 257 26.43 -17.31 -19.38
C ASN A 257 25.05 -17.61 -20.02
N ASP A 258 24.21 -18.39 -19.33
CA ASP A 258 22.83 -18.68 -19.77
C ASP A 258 22.01 -17.39 -19.93
N GLN A 259 22.08 -16.49 -18.94
CA GLN A 259 21.35 -15.22 -19.00
C GLN A 259 21.87 -14.32 -20.14
N MET A 260 23.17 -14.31 -20.40
CA MET A 260 23.77 -13.54 -21.48
C MET A 260 23.37 -14.06 -22.86
N LEU A 261 23.23 -15.39 -23.01
CA LEU A 261 22.69 -16.00 -24.23
C LEU A 261 21.25 -15.52 -24.52
N VAL A 262 20.40 -15.46 -23.50
CA VAL A 262 19.02 -14.95 -23.63
C VAL A 262 19.02 -13.47 -24.04
N VAL A 263 19.90 -12.66 -23.44
CA VAL A 263 20.06 -11.24 -23.81
C VAL A 263 20.50 -11.11 -25.27
N TYR A 264 21.44 -11.93 -25.71
CA TYR A 264 21.93 -11.92 -27.09
C TYR A 264 20.83 -12.28 -28.09
N LEU A 265 20.11 -13.39 -27.87
CA LEU A 265 18.99 -13.80 -28.72
C LEU A 265 17.90 -12.70 -28.81
N ALA A 266 17.52 -12.12 -27.66
CA ALA A 266 16.54 -11.04 -27.60
C ALA A 266 17.00 -9.79 -28.36
N SER A 267 18.30 -9.47 -28.32
CA SER A 267 18.87 -8.35 -29.07
C SER A 267 18.82 -8.58 -30.59
N MET A 268 19.12 -9.80 -31.04
CA MET A 268 19.09 -10.17 -32.46
C MET A 268 17.67 -10.11 -33.03
N VAL A 269 16.69 -10.65 -32.30
CA VAL A 269 15.28 -10.55 -32.69
C VAL A 269 14.85 -9.07 -32.76
N ARG A 270 15.27 -8.25 -31.79
CA ARG A 270 15.00 -6.80 -31.82
C ARG A 270 15.59 -6.12 -33.06
N SER A 271 16.82 -6.46 -33.44
CA SER A 271 17.48 -5.93 -34.65
C SER A 271 16.73 -6.31 -35.92
N ILE A 272 16.27 -7.55 -36.05
CA ILE A 272 15.49 -8.01 -37.21
C ILE A 272 14.16 -7.25 -37.30
N ILE A 273 13.45 -7.10 -36.18
CA ILE A 273 12.19 -6.33 -36.13
C ILE A 273 12.43 -4.87 -36.50
N ALA A 274 13.49 -4.25 -35.95
CA ALA A 274 13.84 -2.87 -36.27
C ALA A 274 14.17 -2.69 -37.76
N LEU A 275 14.85 -3.65 -38.36
CA LEU A 275 15.19 -3.64 -39.79
C LEU A 275 13.93 -3.81 -40.66
N HIS A 276 13.02 -4.71 -40.28
CA HIS A 276 11.73 -4.85 -40.96
C HIS A 276 10.89 -3.57 -40.85
N ASN A 277 10.85 -2.94 -39.67
CA ASN A 277 10.18 -1.66 -39.47
C ASN A 277 10.83 -0.55 -40.30
N LEU A 278 12.16 -0.53 -40.44
CA LEU A 278 12.87 0.43 -41.27
C LEU A 278 12.51 0.25 -42.75
N ILE A 279 12.44 -0.98 -43.24
CA ILE A 279 12.00 -1.28 -44.62
C ILE A 279 10.58 -0.74 -44.84
N ASN A 280 9.65 -1.07 -43.93
CA ASN A 280 8.27 -0.60 -44.03
C ASN A 280 8.19 0.93 -44.01
N ASN A 281 8.93 1.60 -43.12
CA ASN A 281 9.00 3.05 -43.04
C ASN A 281 9.59 3.68 -44.31
N LYS A 282 10.61 3.05 -44.92
CA LYS A 282 11.20 3.51 -46.20
C LYS A 282 10.22 3.36 -47.35
N LEU A 283 9.45 2.28 -47.39
CA LEU A 283 8.43 2.02 -48.41
C LEU A 283 7.30 3.05 -48.31
N THR A 284 6.76 3.27 -47.11
CA THR A 284 5.73 4.29 -46.88
C THR A 284 6.22 5.70 -47.19
N ASN A 285 7.46 6.04 -46.85
CA ASN A 285 8.03 7.35 -47.18
C ASN A 285 8.26 7.52 -48.69
N ARG A 286 8.72 6.49 -49.39
CA ARG A 286 8.89 6.53 -50.84
C ARG A 286 7.54 6.68 -51.55
N ASP A 287 6.52 5.95 -51.13
CA ASP A 287 5.19 6.04 -51.72
C ASP A 287 4.53 7.40 -51.43
N ALA A 288 4.87 8.03 -50.29
CA ALA A 288 4.49 9.41 -49.97
C ALA A 288 5.25 10.45 -50.84
N GLU A 289 6.55 10.27 -51.08
CA GLU A 289 7.39 11.13 -51.93
C GLU A 289 7.04 11.01 -53.43
N GLU A 290 6.72 9.80 -53.91
CA GLU A 290 6.20 9.56 -55.26
C GLU A 290 4.80 10.17 -55.49
N GLY A 291 4.22 10.82 -54.48
CA GLY A 291 2.96 11.56 -54.61
C GLY A 291 1.72 10.66 -54.73
N LYS A 292 1.83 9.36 -54.48
CA LYS A 292 0.66 8.46 -54.40
C LYS A 292 -0.22 8.73 -53.18
N GLY A 293 0.23 9.59 -52.25
CA GLY A 293 -0.61 10.16 -51.18
C GLY A 293 -1.70 11.12 -51.67
N LYS A 294 -1.56 11.80 -52.83
CA LYS A 294 -2.61 12.70 -53.34
C LYS A 294 -3.72 11.98 -54.11
N THR A 295 -3.50 10.74 -54.52
CA THR A 295 -4.52 9.93 -55.21
C THR A 295 -5.29 9.03 -54.26
N GLU A 296 -4.69 8.65 -53.13
CA GLU A 296 -5.39 7.88 -52.09
C GLU A 296 -6.21 8.72 -51.10
N GLU A 297 -5.83 9.97 -50.81
CA GLU A 297 -6.72 10.85 -50.01
C GLU A 297 -8.03 11.14 -50.74
N LYS A 298 -8.02 11.33 -52.06
CA LYS A 298 -9.26 11.51 -52.84
C LYS A 298 -10.09 10.23 -52.96
N SER A 299 -9.49 9.05 -52.88
CA SER A 299 -10.22 7.77 -52.99
C SER A 299 -10.72 7.26 -51.64
N LYS A 300 -10.02 7.54 -50.53
CA LYS A 300 -10.54 7.35 -49.17
C LYS A 300 -11.63 8.36 -48.81
N ASP A 301 -11.46 9.64 -49.16
CA ASP A 301 -12.46 10.68 -48.87
C ASP A 301 -13.73 10.50 -49.74
N ASN A 302 -13.63 9.89 -50.94
CA ASN A 302 -14.81 9.43 -51.68
C ASN A 302 -15.44 8.16 -51.10
N LYS A 303 -14.65 7.17 -50.66
CA LYS A 303 -15.19 5.94 -50.02
C LYS A 303 -15.84 6.22 -48.66
N ASP A 304 -15.31 7.17 -47.88
CA ASP A 304 -15.89 7.57 -46.60
C ASP A 304 -17.13 8.46 -46.78
N LYS A 305 -17.26 9.22 -47.88
CA LYS A 305 -18.51 9.89 -48.28
C LYS A 305 -19.57 8.91 -48.78
N GLU A 306 -19.19 7.92 -49.59
CA GLU A 306 -20.11 6.88 -50.09
C GLU A 306 -20.63 5.97 -48.95
N ASN A 307 -19.78 5.66 -47.96
CA ASN A 307 -20.18 4.92 -46.74
C ASN A 307 -21.01 5.76 -45.75
N LYS A 308 -20.85 7.09 -45.73
CA LYS A 308 -21.72 7.98 -44.94
C LYS A 308 -23.10 8.12 -45.57
N GLU A 309 -23.19 8.33 -46.89
CA GLU A 309 -24.50 8.42 -47.58
C GLU A 309 -25.30 7.11 -47.53
N THR A 310 -24.63 5.94 -47.55
CA THR A 310 -25.30 4.65 -47.35
C THR A 310 -25.65 4.35 -45.90
N LYS A 311 -24.96 4.94 -44.90
CA LYS A 311 -25.37 4.87 -43.48
C LYS A 311 -26.53 5.81 -43.18
N ASP A 312 -26.51 7.03 -43.72
CA ASP A 312 -27.56 8.03 -43.49
C ASP A 312 -28.90 7.62 -44.10
N LYS A 313 -28.90 7.03 -45.32
CA LYS A 313 -30.11 6.41 -45.91
C LYS A 313 -30.65 5.22 -45.11
N LYS A 314 -29.77 4.46 -44.44
CA LYS A 314 -30.16 3.31 -43.60
C LYS A 314 -30.65 3.73 -42.21
N SER A 315 -30.26 4.91 -41.72
CA SER A 315 -30.81 5.51 -40.51
C SER A 315 -32.14 6.20 -40.75
N GLU A 316 -32.36 6.83 -41.91
CA GLU A 316 -33.67 7.41 -42.25
C GLU A 316 -34.76 6.34 -42.44
N GLU A 317 -34.46 5.22 -43.11
CA GLU A 317 -35.40 4.07 -43.20
C GLU A 317 -35.68 3.39 -41.85
N LYS A 318 -34.79 3.53 -40.86
CA LYS A 318 -35.00 3.02 -39.49
C LYS A 318 -35.76 3.99 -38.60
N SER A 319 -35.62 5.30 -38.79
CA SER A 319 -36.36 6.30 -38.02
C SER A 319 -37.83 6.41 -38.41
N ASP A 320 -38.18 6.08 -39.67
CA ASP A 320 -39.56 6.11 -40.15
C ASP A 320 -40.38 4.86 -39.78
N LYS A 321 -39.72 3.78 -39.33
CA LYS A 321 -40.38 2.55 -38.86
C LYS A 321 -40.60 2.46 -37.34
N SER A 322 -40.15 3.47 -36.58
CA SER A 322 -40.23 3.48 -35.11
C SER A 322 -41.15 4.58 -34.55
N LYS A 323 -42.01 5.18 -35.37
CA LYS A 323 -42.96 6.21 -34.93
C LYS A 323 -44.45 5.89 -35.14
N ASP A 324 -44.78 4.68 -35.57
CA ASP A 324 -46.17 4.20 -35.57
C ASP A 324 -46.28 2.89 -34.81
N GLU A 325 -46.51 2.97 -33.50
CA GLU A 325 -47.66 2.29 -32.90
C GLU A 325 -48.04 2.91 -31.54
N PRO A 326 -49.36 3.02 -31.23
CA PRO A 326 -49.89 3.98 -30.28
C PRO A 326 -50.08 3.42 -28.86
N ILE A 327 -50.09 4.36 -27.90
CA ILE A 327 -50.65 4.17 -26.56
C ILE A 327 -52.16 3.97 -26.67
N GLY A 328 -52.69 2.85 -26.15
CA GLY A 328 -54.08 2.82 -25.69
C GLY A 328 -54.82 1.47 -25.67
N LYS A 329 -55.21 1.09 -24.44
CA LYS A 329 -56.49 0.45 -24.05
C LYS A 329 -56.67 -1.08 -24.15
N SER A 330 -56.65 -1.68 -22.96
CA SER A 330 -57.74 -2.48 -22.34
C SER A 330 -58.40 -3.63 -23.12
N GLY A 331 -58.40 -4.82 -22.48
CA GLY A 331 -59.65 -5.52 -22.18
C GLY A 331 -59.85 -6.94 -22.76
N LYS A 332 -60.13 -7.88 -21.83
CA LYS A 332 -60.95 -9.10 -21.95
C LYS A 332 -60.48 -10.22 -22.91
N LYS A 333 -60.09 -11.36 -22.32
CA LYS A 333 -61.03 -12.43 -21.98
C LYS A 333 -60.45 -13.32 -20.88
#